data_AF-A0A553R7N2-F1
#
_entry.id   AF-A0A553R7N2-F1
#
_cell.length_a   1.000
_cell.length_b   1.000
_cell.length_c   1.000
_cell.angle_alpha   90.00
_cell.angle_beta   90.00
_cell.angle_gamma   90.00
#
_symmetry.space_group_name_H-M   'P 1'
#
loop_
_entity.id
_entity.type
_entity.pdbx_description
1 polymer ?
#
loop_
_entity_poly.entity_id
_entity_poly.type
_entity_poly.pdbx_seq_one_letter_code
_entity_poly.pdbx_strand_id
1 'polypeptide(L)'
;MTPYIRGAALVFVFITLLQSVNGDSRSFAHLRAKASDKTQSRSVIELLRRVLGNRSRDFIVSINRTLSNDSLDVCELRSAKNNKIVAVGSTGVAVATGIYNYLKYFCNCHVSWSGDQLNLPRPLPPLTGVLRISSPHR
;
A
#
# COMPACT_ATOMS: atom_id res chain seq x y z
N MET A 1 -27.39 -57.08 -8.54
CA MET A 1 -26.01 -56.53 -8.55
C MET A 1 -25.72 -56.12 -9.99
N THR A 2 -25.57 -54.87 -10.41
CA THR A 2 -25.14 -53.60 -9.79
C THR A 2 -25.52 -52.44 -10.74
N PRO A 3 -26.01 -51.28 -10.25
CA PRO A 3 -25.85 -50.03 -10.98
C PRO A 3 -25.18 -48.99 -10.06
N TYR A 4 -23.89 -49.18 -9.75
CA TYR A 4 -23.12 -48.28 -8.88
C TYR A 4 -21.98 -47.56 -9.62
N ILE A 5 -21.99 -47.56 -10.96
CA ILE A 5 -20.84 -47.06 -11.75
C ILE A 5 -21.13 -45.70 -12.40
N ARG A 6 -22.41 -45.33 -12.58
CA ARG A 6 -22.79 -44.07 -13.26
C ARG A 6 -22.79 -42.82 -12.38
N GLY A 7 -23.00 -42.95 -11.06
CA GLY A 7 -23.00 -41.81 -10.13
C GLY A 7 -21.60 -41.32 -9.75
N ALA A 8 -20.62 -42.23 -9.68
CA ALA A 8 -19.25 -41.91 -9.25
C ALA A 8 -18.50 -41.02 -10.26
N ALA A 9 -18.75 -41.20 -11.57
CA ALA A 9 -18.10 -40.41 -12.61
C ALA A 9 -18.53 -38.93 -12.58
N LEU A 10 -19.80 -38.66 -12.28
CA LEU A 10 -20.36 -37.30 -12.28
C LEU A 10 -19.91 -36.51 -11.03
N VAL A 11 -19.74 -37.19 -9.90
CA VAL A 11 -19.14 -36.61 -8.68
C VAL A 11 -17.65 -36.32 -8.86
N PHE A 12 -16.90 -37.21 -9.54
CA PHE A 12 -15.48 -36.96 -9.84
C PHE A 12 -15.28 -35.75 -10.76
N VAL A 13 -16.13 -35.58 -11.78
CA VAL A 13 -16.07 -34.41 -12.69
C VAL A 13 -16.34 -33.10 -11.94
N PHE A 14 -17.30 -33.08 -11.01
CA PHE A 14 -17.57 -31.91 -10.16
C PHE A 14 -16.43 -31.57 -9.19
N ILE A 15 -15.75 -32.57 -8.63
CA ILE A 15 -14.60 -32.37 -7.73
C ILE A 15 -13.38 -31.82 -8.51
N THR A 16 -13.18 -32.24 -9.76
CA THR A 16 -12.08 -31.71 -10.58
C THR A 16 -12.29 -30.26 -11.03
N LEU A 17 -13.53 -29.81 -11.21
CA LEU A 17 -13.81 -28.42 -11.60
C LEU A 17 -13.56 -27.41 -10.47
N LEU A 18 -13.71 -27.82 -9.20
CA LEU A 18 -13.42 -26.97 -8.03
C LEU A 18 -11.93 -26.71 -7.82
N GLN A 19 -11.05 -27.56 -8.34
CA GLN A 19 -9.58 -27.42 -8.19
C GLN A 19 -8.98 -26.36 -9.14
N SER A 20 -9.73 -25.86 -10.13
CA SER A 20 -9.21 -24.95 -11.16
C SER A 20 -9.40 -23.46 -10.87
N VAL A 21 -9.94 -23.09 -9.69
CA VAL A 21 -10.03 -21.69 -9.23
C VAL A 21 -8.93 -21.41 -8.19
N ASN A 22 -7.72 -21.88 -8.46
CA ASN A 22 -6.52 -21.29 -7.87
C ASN A 22 -5.78 -20.63 -9.03
N GLY A 23 -6.19 -19.40 -9.35
CA GLY A 23 -5.44 -18.56 -10.26
C GLY A 23 -4.05 -18.32 -9.68
N ASP A 24 -3.08 -19.10 -10.14
CA ASP A 24 -1.67 -18.88 -9.86
C ASP A 24 -1.27 -17.56 -10.52
N SER A 25 -1.42 -16.47 -9.76
CA SER A 25 -0.92 -15.16 -10.16
C SER A 25 0.60 -15.26 -10.21
N ARG A 26 1.13 -15.48 -11.42
CA ARG A 26 2.57 -15.45 -11.70
C ARG A 26 3.21 -14.35 -10.89
N SER A 27 4.18 -14.71 -10.05
CA SER A 27 4.84 -13.80 -9.13
C SER A 27 5.45 -12.61 -9.88
N PHE A 28 4.80 -11.44 -9.82
CA PHE A 28 5.35 -10.18 -10.30
C PHE A 28 6.50 -9.67 -9.40
N ALA A 29 7.20 -10.56 -8.69
CA ALA A 29 8.38 -10.26 -7.89
C ALA A 29 9.41 -9.45 -8.68
N HIS A 30 9.57 -9.77 -9.97
CA HIS A 30 10.53 -9.09 -10.84
C HIS A 30 10.17 -7.64 -11.17
N LEU A 31 8.93 -7.18 -10.96
CA LEU A 31 8.48 -5.80 -11.22
C LEU A 31 8.79 -4.84 -10.06
N ARG A 32 9.51 -5.30 -9.04
CA ARG A 32 9.86 -4.46 -7.88
C ARG A 32 10.74 -3.29 -8.28
N ALA A 33 10.58 -2.18 -7.55
CA ALA A 33 11.46 -1.03 -7.65
C ALA A 33 12.94 -1.44 -7.42
N LYS A 34 13.74 -1.34 -8.49
CA LYS A 34 15.19 -1.62 -8.47
C LYS A 34 16.02 -0.51 -7.84
N ALA A 35 15.46 0.69 -7.72
CA ALA A 35 16.14 1.83 -7.10
C ALA A 35 16.41 1.57 -5.61
N SER A 36 17.55 2.06 -5.10
CA SER A 36 17.93 1.94 -3.69
C SER A 36 16.95 2.65 -2.75
N ASP A 37 16.94 2.27 -1.47
CA ASP A 37 16.01 2.84 -0.48
C ASP A 37 16.18 4.35 -0.34
N LYS A 38 17.43 4.80 -0.28
CA LYS A 38 17.78 6.22 -0.28
C LYS A 38 17.23 6.96 -1.50
N THR A 39 17.33 6.35 -2.68
CA THR A 39 16.80 6.95 -3.92
C THR A 39 15.29 7.05 -3.86
N GLN A 40 14.60 5.99 -3.43
CA GLN A 40 13.14 5.99 -3.29
C GLN A 40 12.67 7.01 -2.25
N SER A 41 13.32 7.08 -1.08
CA SER A 41 13.02 8.10 -0.04
C SER A 41 13.15 9.51 -0.60
N ARG A 42 14.23 9.80 -1.34
CA ARG A 42 14.44 11.11 -1.96
C ARG A 42 13.34 11.43 -2.97
N SER A 43 12.98 10.47 -3.83
CA SER A 43 11.91 10.66 -4.82
C SER A 43 10.57 10.98 -4.16
N VAL A 44 10.24 10.33 -3.03
CA VAL A 44 9.02 10.62 -2.27
C VAL A 44 9.08 12.00 -1.63
N ILE A 45 10.22 12.40 -1.04
CA ILE A 45 10.38 13.75 -0.47
C ILE A 45 10.21 14.81 -1.56
N GLU A 46 10.79 14.60 -2.74
CA GLU A 46 10.65 15.51 -3.88
C GLU A 46 9.20 15.55 -4.40
N LEU A 47 8.50 14.41 -4.42
CA LEU A 47 7.06 14.35 -4.69
C LEU A 47 6.27 15.21 -3.70
N LEU A 48 6.47 15.00 -2.40
CA LEU A 48 5.78 15.77 -1.36
C LEU A 48 6.10 17.26 -1.46
N ARG A 49 7.33 17.62 -1.84
CA ARG A 49 7.69 19.03 -2.06
C ARG A 49 6.92 19.63 -3.23
N ARG A 50 6.69 18.89 -4.32
CA ARG A 50 5.87 19.37 -5.45
C ARG A 50 4.41 19.54 -5.06
N VAL A 51 3.85 18.59 -4.30
CA VAL A 51 2.42 18.58 -3.95
C VAL A 51 2.11 19.54 -2.79
N LEU A 52 2.90 19.51 -1.72
CA LEU A 52 2.63 20.20 -0.46
C LEU A 52 3.52 21.42 -0.21
N GLY A 53 4.48 21.71 -1.11
CA GLY A 53 5.44 22.80 -0.94
C GLY A 53 6.22 22.68 0.38
N ASN A 54 6.22 23.77 1.15
CA ASN A 54 6.92 23.85 2.44
C ASN A 54 6.38 22.88 3.50
N ARG A 55 5.12 22.45 3.39
CA ARG A 55 4.49 21.50 4.32
C ARG A 55 5.04 20.07 4.18
N SER A 56 5.80 19.78 3.13
CA SER A 56 6.54 18.51 3.00
C SER A 56 7.45 18.21 4.21
N ARG A 57 7.94 19.24 4.92
CA ARG A 57 8.80 19.11 6.11
C ARG A 57 8.08 18.58 7.36
N ASP A 58 6.76 18.50 7.32
CA ASP A 58 5.92 17.92 8.37
C ASP A 58 5.91 16.38 8.31
N PHE A 59 6.44 15.80 7.23
CA PHE A 59 6.53 14.36 7.02
C PHE A 59 7.99 13.89 7.09
N ILE A 60 8.22 12.80 7.83
CA ILE A 60 9.51 12.10 7.90
C ILE A 60 9.35 10.80 7.10
N VAL A 61 10.09 10.69 6.00
CA VAL A 61 9.98 9.57 5.06
C VAL A 61 11.14 8.61 5.24
N SER A 62 10.85 7.32 5.36
CA SER A 62 11.84 6.24 5.36
C SER A 62 11.36 5.06 4.54
N ILE A 63 12.28 4.43 3.79
CA ILE A 63 11.99 3.20 3.05
C ILE A 63 12.70 2.04 3.73
N ASN A 64 11.94 1.01 4.07
CA ASN A 64 12.46 -0.23 4.61
C ASN A 64 11.88 -1.41 3.83
N ARG A 65 12.67 -2.01 2.93
CA ARG A 65 12.25 -3.17 2.13
C ARG A 65 11.90 -4.39 2.97
N THR A 66 12.44 -4.53 4.19
CA THR A 66 12.18 -5.67 5.08
C THR A 66 10.86 -5.53 5.83
N LEU A 67 10.12 -4.43 5.65
CA LEU A 67 8.80 -4.22 6.27
C LEU A 67 7.72 -5.20 5.75
N SER A 68 8.00 -5.83 4.60
CA SER A 68 7.14 -6.82 3.96
C SER A 68 8.00 -7.94 3.38
N ASN A 69 7.60 -9.19 3.61
CA ASN A 69 8.29 -10.39 3.14
C ASN A 69 7.95 -10.70 1.67
N ASP A 70 8.18 -9.73 0.78
CA ASP A 70 8.01 -9.84 -0.67
C ASP A 70 6.60 -10.18 -1.18
N SER A 71 5.56 -10.16 -0.34
CA SER A 71 4.19 -10.40 -0.78
C SER A 71 3.53 -9.10 -1.27
N LEU A 72 3.42 -8.09 -0.41
CA LEU A 72 2.60 -6.90 -0.63
C LEU A 72 3.32 -5.58 -0.33
N ASP A 73 2.86 -4.51 -0.96
CA ASP A 73 3.28 -3.16 -0.61
C ASP A 73 2.60 -2.67 0.66
N VAL A 74 3.40 -2.23 1.64
CA VAL A 74 2.92 -1.83 2.96
C VAL A 74 3.54 -0.50 3.38
N CYS A 75 2.73 0.35 3.98
CA CYS A 75 3.14 1.57 4.65
C CYS A 75 2.60 1.60 6.08
N GLU A 76 3.43 2.08 7.00
CA GLU A 76 3.09 2.39 8.37
C GLU A 76 3.26 3.88 8.61
N LEU A 77 2.24 4.48 9.23
CA LEU A 77 2.21 5.88 9.61
C LEU A 77 2.05 6.00 11.11
N ARG A 78 2.80 6.92 11.72
CA ARG A 78 2.69 7.23 13.14
C ARG A 78 3.00 8.69 13.41
N SER A 79 2.46 9.23 14.49
CA SER A 79 2.85 10.56 14.97
C SER A 79 4.19 10.53 15.68
N ALA A 80 5.03 11.54 15.41
CA ALA A 80 6.22 11.85 16.17
C ALA A 80 5.93 12.88 17.27
N LYS A 81 6.83 12.98 18.26
CA LYS A 81 6.70 13.91 19.39
C LYS A 81 6.69 15.40 19.01
N ASN A 82 7.02 15.74 17.77
CA ASN A 82 7.13 17.11 17.26
C ASN A 82 6.01 17.48 16.26
N ASN A 83 4.82 16.88 16.39
CA ASN A 83 3.66 17.09 15.50
C ASN A 83 3.95 16.75 14.02
N LYS A 84 4.93 15.89 13.76
CA LYS A 84 5.24 15.36 12.43
C LYS A 84 4.68 13.97 12.26
N ILE A 85 4.45 13.58 11.02
CA ILE A 85 4.05 12.22 10.66
C ILE A 85 5.27 11.46 10.14
N VAL A 86 5.57 10.34 10.74
CA VAL A 86 6.59 9.40 10.27
C VAL A 86 5.92 8.39 9.36
N ALA A 87 6.41 8.25 8.14
CA ALA A 87 5.95 7.28 7.17
C ALA A 87 7.09 6.31 6.83
N VAL A 88 6.87 5.02 7.09
CA VAL A 88 7.81 3.94 6.77
C VAL A 88 7.11 2.96 5.85
N GLY A 89 7.70 2.65 4.69
CA GLY A 89 7.08 1.72 3.75
C GLY A 89 8.06 0.77 3.07
N SER A 90 7.51 -0.30 2.51
CA SER A 90 8.24 -1.32 1.73
C SER A 90 8.84 -0.76 0.44
N THR A 91 8.17 0.23 -0.16
CA THR A 91 8.56 0.92 -1.40
C THR A 91 8.18 2.40 -1.33
N GLY A 92 8.77 3.21 -2.20
CA GLY A 92 8.43 4.64 -2.32
C GLY A 92 6.97 4.87 -2.68
N VAL A 93 6.39 4.00 -3.52
CA VAL A 93 4.97 4.04 -3.87
C VAL A 93 4.10 3.74 -2.66
N ALA A 94 4.43 2.71 -1.88
CA ALA A 94 3.71 2.39 -0.65
C ALA A 94 3.67 3.60 0.31
N VAL A 95 4.79 4.29 0.50
CA VAL A 95 4.83 5.50 1.34
C VAL A 95 3.99 6.63 0.77
N ALA A 96 4.10 6.91 -0.53
CA ALA A 96 3.29 7.95 -1.17
C ALA A 96 1.79 7.68 -1.01
N THR A 97 1.37 6.42 -1.23
CA THR A 97 -0.01 5.96 -1.01
C THR A 97 -0.43 6.10 0.44
N GLY A 98 0.44 5.73 1.39
CA GLY A 98 0.17 5.90 2.82
C GLY A 98 -0.09 7.37 3.16
N ILE A 99 0.81 8.26 2.77
CA ILE A 99 0.66 9.71 3.01
C ILE A 99 -0.60 10.25 2.33
N TYR A 100 -0.91 9.83 1.10
CA TYR A 100 -2.14 10.22 0.43
C TYR A 100 -3.39 9.80 1.22
N ASN A 101 -3.42 8.57 1.74
CA ASN A 101 -4.51 8.11 2.59
C ASN A 101 -4.64 8.95 3.86
N TYR A 102 -3.52 9.31 4.50
CA TYR A 102 -3.54 10.21 5.65
C TYR A 102 -4.11 11.59 5.30
N LEU A 103 -3.66 12.17 4.19
CA LEU A 103 -4.19 13.45 3.71
C LEU A 103 -5.69 13.38 3.44
N LYS A 104 -6.16 12.29 2.81
CA LYS A 104 -7.56 12.07 2.49
C LYS A 104 -8.44 11.94 3.73
N TYR A 105 -8.09 11.02 4.62
CA TYR A 105 -8.99 10.63 5.72
C TYR A 105 -8.80 11.45 7.00
N PHE A 106 -7.63 12.04 7.21
CA PHE A 106 -7.35 12.82 8.43
C PHE A 106 -7.29 14.32 8.16
N CYS A 107 -6.76 14.75 7.01
CA CYS A 107 -6.65 16.17 6.66
C CYS A 107 -7.78 16.67 5.76
N ASN A 108 -8.74 15.83 5.38
CA ASN A 108 -9.82 16.14 4.45
C ASN A 108 -9.32 16.75 3.12
N CYS A 109 -8.17 16.28 2.65
CA CYS A 109 -7.50 16.74 1.44
C CYS A 109 -7.72 15.77 0.28
N HIS A 110 -7.63 16.24 -0.96
CA HIS A 110 -7.82 15.41 -2.15
C HIS A 110 -6.99 15.94 -3.32
N VAL A 111 -6.49 15.04 -4.15
CA VAL A 111 -5.73 15.37 -5.38
C VAL A 111 -6.41 14.64 -6.52
N SER A 112 -6.74 15.35 -7.60
CA SER A 112 -7.44 14.78 -8.75
C SER A 112 -7.07 15.51 -10.03
N TRP A 113 -7.42 14.91 -11.16
CA TRP A 113 -7.17 15.54 -12.46
C TRP A 113 -7.90 16.88 -12.63
N SER A 114 -9.10 17.01 -12.05
CA SER A 114 -9.93 18.22 -12.14
C SER A 114 -9.55 19.31 -11.13
N GLY A 115 -8.61 19.02 -10.22
CA GLY A 115 -8.16 19.97 -9.21
C GLY A 115 -7.81 19.32 -7.87
N ASP A 116 -7.20 20.14 -7.02
CA ASP A 116 -6.62 19.73 -5.75
C ASP A 116 -7.20 20.54 -4.58
N GLN A 117 -7.55 19.85 -3.49
CA GLN A 117 -7.84 20.43 -2.19
C GLN A 117 -6.74 20.04 -1.21
N LEU A 118 -5.81 20.97 -0.96
CA LEU A 118 -4.61 20.75 -0.14
C LEU A 118 -4.51 21.75 1.03
N ASN A 119 -5.66 22.15 1.58
CA ASN A 119 -5.71 22.96 2.79
C ASN A 119 -5.40 22.14 4.06
N LEU A 120 -4.11 21.89 4.32
CA LEU A 120 -3.68 21.08 5.46
C LEU A 120 -3.89 21.82 6.79
N PRO A 121 -4.57 21.19 7.78
CA PRO A 121 -4.73 21.76 9.12
C PRO A 121 -3.38 22.02 9.81
N ARG A 122 -3.40 22.91 10.81
CA ARG A 122 -2.25 23.23 11.68
C ARG A 122 -2.72 23.20 13.14
N PRO A 123 -2.17 22.31 14.00
CA PRO A 123 -1.19 21.26 13.68
C PRO A 123 -1.78 20.12 12.83
N LEU A 124 -0.93 19.22 12.34
CA LEU A 124 -1.39 18.00 11.67
C LEU A 124 -2.15 17.09 12.67
N PRO A 125 -3.28 16.47 12.27
CA PRO A 125 -4.03 15.56 13.12
C PRO A 125 -3.17 14.40 13.59
N PRO A 126 -3.06 14.15 14.90
CA PRO A 126 -2.25 13.05 15.41
C PRO A 126 -2.91 11.70 15.09
N LEU A 127 -2.08 10.67 15.01
CA LEU A 127 -2.49 9.28 14.90
C LEU A 127 -2.34 8.61 16.27
N THR A 128 -3.42 7.98 16.74
CA THR A 128 -3.38 7.13 17.94
C THR A 128 -2.80 5.77 17.56
N GLY A 129 -1.49 5.60 17.75
CA GLY A 129 -0.78 4.35 17.42
C GLY A 129 -0.20 4.33 16.00
N VAL A 130 -0.17 3.14 15.40
CA VAL A 130 0.40 2.92 14.06
C VAL A 130 -0.74 2.62 13.08
N LEU A 131 -0.90 3.48 12.08
CA LEU A 131 -1.79 3.23 10.95
C LEU A 131 -1.03 2.43 9.89
N ARG A 132 -1.40 1.17 9.70
CA ARG A 132 -0.83 0.29 8.68
C ARG A 132 -1.76 0.18 7.48
N ILE A 133 -1.23 0.45 6.29
CA ILE A 133 -1.93 0.39 5.01
C ILE A 133 -1.20 -0.61 4.12
N SER A 134 -1.91 -1.61 3.62
CA SER A 134 -1.38 -2.60 2.67
C SER A 134 -2.19 -2.60 1.39
N SER A 135 -1.52 -2.60 0.24
CA SER A 135 -2.15 -2.88 -1.05
C SER A 135 -2.34 -4.39 -1.19
N PRO A 136 -3.56 -4.89 -1.42
CA PRO A 136 -3.77 -6.32 -1.68
C PRO A 136 -3.30 -6.73 -3.08
N HIS A 137 -3.04 -5.75 -3.95
CA HIS A 137 -2.61 -5.96 -5.33
C HIS A 137 -1.16 -5.56 -5.52
N ARG A 138 -0.50 -6.27 -6.44
CA ARG A 138 0.85 -6.02 -6.92
C ARG A 138 0.80 -5.62 -8.38
#